data_AF-A0A6N4XTF3-F1
#
_entry.id   AF-A0A6N4XTF3-F1
#
_cell.length_a   1.000
_cell.length_b   1.000
_cell.length_c   1.000
_cell.angle_alpha   90.00
_cell.angle_beta   90.00
_cell.angle_gamma   90.00
#
_symmetry.space_group_name_H-M   'P 1'
#
loop_
_entity.id
_entity.type
_entity.pdbx_description
1 polymer ?
#
loop_
_entity_poly.entity_id
_entity_poly.type
_entity_poly.pdbx_seq_one_letter_code
_entity_poly.pdbx_strand_id
1 'polypeptide(L)'
;MKRNHFFTWPFAVLATQLSWAQIKIEANEKMNPMVQNFVNEVNTNSQLEDMAYELLDGIGPRLVGTPEMLAANEWCRILKN
;
A
#
# COMPACT_ATOMS: atom_id res chain seq x y z
N MET A 1 -12.10 -13.44 -67.36
CA MET A 1 -10.75 -13.75 -66.82
C MET A 1 -10.90 -14.01 -65.32
N LYS A 2 -10.64 -15.23 -64.84
CA LYS A 2 -10.85 -15.61 -63.43
C LYS A 2 -9.55 -15.35 -62.67
N ARG A 3 -9.61 -14.47 -61.66
CA ARG A 3 -8.47 -14.10 -60.81
C ARG A 3 -8.21 -15.24 -59.82
N ASN A 4 -7.08 -15.93 -59.97
CA ASN A 4 -6.71 -17.06 -59.12
C ASN A 4 -6.19 -16.53 -57.77
N HIS A 5 -7.05 -16.60 -56.75
CA HIS A 5 -6.77 -16.21 -55.36
C HIS A 5 -5.78 -17.13 -54.63
N PHE A 6 -5.11 -18.03 -55.35
CA PHE A 6 -4.22 -19.04 -54.77
C PHE A 6 -2.86 -18.48 -54.32
N PHE A 7 -2.46 -17.31 -54.82
CA PHE A 7 -1.17 -16.69 -54.52
C PHE A 7 -1.23 -15.58 -53.45
N THR A 8 -2.42 -15.15 -53.02
CA THR A 8 -2.59 -14.07 -52.01
C THR A 8 -2.78 -14.61 -50.59
N TRP A 9 -3.02 -15.91 -50.44
CA TRP A 9 -3.24 -16.56 -49.15
C TRP A 9 -2.01 -16.69 -48.24
N PRO A 10 -0.76 -16.94 -48.73
CA PRO A 10 0.38 -17.01 -47.82
C PRO A 10 0.68 -15.66 -47.15
N PHE A 11 0.43 -14.53 -47.82
CA PHE A 11 0.58 -13.19 -47.23
C PHE A 11 -0.47 -12.88 -46.15
N ALA A 12 -1.71 -13.34 -46.34
CA ALA A 12 -2.78 -13.13 -45.35
C ALA A 12 -2.55 -13.98 -44.08
N VAL A 13 -2.03 -15.21 -44.24
CA VAL A 13 -1.73 -16.09 -43.10
C VAL A 13 -0.56 -15.54 -42.28
N LEU A 14 0.47 -14.94 -42.89
CA LEU A 14 1.62 -14.35 -42.18
C LEU A 14 1.24 -13.11 -41.35
N ALA A 15 0.28 -12.29 -41.81
CA ALA A 15 -0.19 -11.11 -41.09
C ALA A 15 -1.02 -11.44 -39.83
N THR A 16 -1.75 -12.56 -39.84
CA THR A 16 -2.53 -13.01 -38.66
C THR A 16 -1.66 -13.50 -37.50
N GLN A 17 -0.39 -13.82 -37.75
CA GLN A 17 0.54 -14.36 -36.74
C GLN A 17 1.09 -13.27 -35.81
N LEU A 18 1.12 -12.01 -36.27
CA LEU A 18 1.66 -10.87 -35.52
C LEU A 18 0.65 -10.21 -34.59
N SER A 19 -0.63 -10.62 -34.61
CA SER A 19 -1.70 -10.03 -33.79
C SER A 19 -1.75 -10.53 -32.34
N TRP A 20 -0.93 -11.53 -31.97
CA TRP A 20 -0.88 -12.09 -30.61
C TRP A 20 0.39 -11.71 -29.85
N ALA A 21 1.07 -10.62 -30.21
CA ALA A 21 2.11 -10.05 -29.36
C ALA A 21 1.53 -8.85 -28.58
N GLN A 22 0.47 -9.10 -27.80
CA GLN A 22 0.00 -8.09 -26.85
C GLN A 22 0.98 -8.03 -25.68
N ILE A 23 1.79 -6.97 -25.63
CA ILE A 23 2.61 -6.64 -24.46
C ILE A 23 1.65 -6.27 -23.32
N LYS A 24 1.50 -7.15 -22.33
CA LYS A 24 0.83 -6.83 -21.07
C LYS A 24 1.77 -5.96 -20.24
N ILE A 25 1.55 -4.65 -20.25
CA ILE A 25 2.22 -3.75 -19.29
C ILE A 25 1.44 -3.87 -17.98
N GLU A 26 1.81 -4.84 -17.15
CA GLU A 26 1.30 -4.94 -15.78
C GLU A 26 2.02 -3.89 -14.93
N ALA A 27 1.40 -2.71 -14.80
CA ALA A 27 1.82 -1.70 -13.83
C ALA A 27 1.40 -2.14 -12.42
N ASN A 28 2.01 -3.20 -11.91
CA ASN A 28 1.96 -3.55 -10.49
C ASN A 28 3.37 -3.34 -9.94
N GLU A 29 3.70 -2.09 -9.58
CA GLU A 29 4.88 -1.85 -8.79
C GLU A 29 4.69 -2.54 -7.44
N LYS A 30 5.31 -3.71 -7.30
CA LYS A 30 5.39 -4.40 -6.01
C LYS A 30 6.03 -3.44 -5.00
N MET A 31 5.29 -3.12 -3.93
CA MET A 31 5.84 -2.39 -2.81
C MET A 31 7.11 -3.09 -2.33
N ASN A 32 8.11 -2.29 -1.93
CA ASN A 32 9.31 -2.82 -1.31
C ASN A 32 8.89 -3.71 -0.11
N PRO A 33 9.42 -4.94 0.02
CA PRO A 33 9.09 -5.84 1.13
C PRO A 33 9.22 -5.20 2.51
N MET A 34 10.17 -4.27 2.69
CA MET A 34 10.33 -3.48 3.91
C MET A 34 9.09 -2.61 4.20
N VAL A 35 8.58 -1.91 3.18
CA VAL A 35 7.37 -1.07 3.28
C VAL A 35 6.16 -1.94 3.60
N GLN A 36 6.06 -3.10 2.95
CA GLN A 36 4.97 -4.03 3.20
C GLN A 36 4.97 -4.57 4.64
N ASN A 37 6.14 -4.82 5.22
CA ASN A 37 6.27 -5.23 6.61
C ASN A 37 5.79 -4.13 7.58
N PHE A 38 6.14 -2.87 7.35
CA PHE A 38 5.64 -1.75 8.17
C PHE A 38 4.11 -1.65 8.10
N VAL A 39 3.54 -1.74 6.89
CA VAL A 39 2.09 -1.70 6.71
C VAL A 39 1.42 -2.85 7.45
N ASN A 40 1.98 -4.06 7.39
CA ASN A 40 1.44 -5.20 8.11
C ASN A 40 1.53 -5.00 9.63
N GLU A 41 2.66 -4.52 10.15
CA GLU A 41 2.85 -4.23 11.57
C GLU A 41 1.81 -3.23 12.09
N VAL A 42 1.66 -2.09 11.41
CA VAL A 42 0.69 -1.05 11.79
C VAL A 42 -0.75 -1.53 11.72
N ASN A 43 -1.10 -2.44 10.82
CA ASN A 43 -2.48 -2.94 10.72
C ASN A 43 -2.79 -4.10 11.67
N THR A 44 -1.78 -4.86 12.10
CA THR A 44 -2.00 -6.12 12.85
C THR A 44 -1.57 -6.05 14.30
N ASN A 45 -0.57 -5.23 14.63
CA ASN A 45 0.02 -5.11 15.97
C ASN A 45 0.09 -3.65 16.44
N SER A 46 -0.84 -2.80 15.95
CA SER A 46 -0.89 -1.40 16.36
C SER A 46 -1.20 -1.29 17.85
N GLN A 47 -0.36 -0.55 18.58
CA GLN A 47 -0.64 -0.14 19.96
C GLN A 47 -1.13 1.31 20.04
N LEU A 48 -1.32 1.97 18.89
CA LEU A 48 -1.63 3.40 18.81
C LEU A 48 -2.95 3.74 19.50
N GLU A 49 -3.98 2.91 19.32
CA GLU A 49 -5.31 3.15 19.87
C GLU A 49 -5.31 3.07 21.41
N ASP A 50 -4.73 2.01 21.96
CA ASP A 50 -4.62 1.84 23.42
C ASP A 50 -3.82 2.98 24.06
N MET A 51 -2.66 3.31 23.47
CA MET A 51 -1.83 4.43 23.93
C MET A 51 -2.55 5.78 23.81
N ALA A 52 -3.31 5.98 22.74
CA ALA A 52 -4.12 7.18 22.57
C ALA A 52 -5.24 7.24 23.60
N TYR A 53 -5.91 6.13 23.90
CA TYR A 53 -6.95 6.09 24.92
C TYR A 53 -6.39 6.43 26.30
N GLU A 54 -5.28 5.82 26.71
CA GLU A 54 -4.62 6.12 27.99
C GLU A 54 -4.26 7.61 28.12
N LEU A 55 -3.64 8.16 27.07
CA LEU A 55 -3.19 9.55 27.10
C LEU A 55 -4.36 10.53 26.95
N LEU A 56 -5.31 10.29 26.05
CA LEU A 56 -6.35 11.27 25.70
C LEU A 56 -7.55 11.19 26.65
N ASP A 57 -8.08 10.00 26.88
CA ASP A 57 -9.29 9.80 27.67
C ASP A 57 -8.97 9.45 29.13
N GLY A 58 -7.87 8.73 29.36
CA GLY A 58 -7.41 8.42 30.71
C GLY A 58 -6.92 9.66 31.47
N ILE A 59 -6.04 10.45 30.86
CA ILE A 59 -5.51 11.68 31.48
C ILE A 59 -6.42 12.89 31.21
N GLY A 60 -7.01 12.99 30.02
CA GLY A 60 -7.89 14.10 29.68
C GLY A 60 -7.16 15.37 29.23
N PRO A 61 -7.81 16.55 29.36
CA PRO A 61 -7.27 17.84 28.90
C PRO A 61 -5.98 18.26 29.60
N ARG A 62 -4.95 18.62 28.84
CA ARG A 62 -3.60 18.93 29.36
C ARG A 62 -3.29 20.42 29.25
N LEU A 63 -4.02 21.23 30.01
CA LEU A 63 -3.78 22.67 30.05
C LEU A 63 -2.51 22.98 30.83
N VAL A 64 -1.79 24.03 30.43
CA VAL A 64 -0.51 24.38 31.05
C VAL A 64 -0.71 24.74 32.54
N GLY A 65 0.13 24.15 33.40
CA GLY A 65 0.11 24.40 34.85
C GLY A 65 -0.91 23.56 35.64
N THR A 66 -1.57 22.60 34.99
CA THR A 66 -2.53 21.68 35.63
C THR A 66 -1.86 20.36 36.05
N PRO A 67 -2.42 19.61 37.02
CA PRO A 67 -1.95 18.27 37.36
C PRO A 67 -1.93 17.29 36.19
N GLU A 68 -2.88 17.42 35.25
CA GLU A 68 -3.03 16.58 34.06
C GLU A 68 -1.85 16.76 33.09
N MET A 69 -1.30 17.97 33.00
CA MET A 69 -0.06 18.22 32.25
C MET A 69 1.13 17.43 32.83
N LEU A 70 1.23 17.36 34.16
CA LEU A 70 2.29 16.58 34.82
C LEU A 70 2.06 15.08 34.65
N ALA A 71 0.82 14.61 34.81
CA ALA A 71 0.46 13.21 34.60
C ALA A 71 0.81 12.72 33.18
N ALA A 72 0.57 13.55 32.16
CA ALA A 72 0.91 13.24 30.78
C ALA A 72 2.43 13.18 30.53
N ASN A 73 3.19 14.07 31.19
CA ASN A 73 4.64 14.04 31.13
C ASN A 73 5.18 12.73 31.78
N GLU A 74 4.66 12.38 32.95
CA GLU A 74 5.02 11.14 33.64
C GLU A 74 4.67 9.89 32.83
N TRP A 75 3.51 9.86 32.17
CA TRP A 75 3.12 8.79 31.27
C TRP A 75 4.10 8.65 30.08
N CYS A 76 4.42 9.76 29.41
CA CYS A 76 5.41 9.77 28.32
C CYS A 76 6.80 9.32 28.78
N ARG A 77 7.19 9.64 30.03
CA ARG A 77 8.47 9.22 30.61
C ARG A 77 8.55 7.70 30.76
N ILE A 78 7.45 7.03 31.12
CA ILE A 78 7.40 5.58 31.33
C ILE A 78 7.57 4.81 30.01
N LEU A 79 7.05 5.32 28.90
CA LEU A 79 7.19 4.69 27.57
C LEU A 79 8.63 4.69 27.01
N LYS A 80 9.55 5.43 27.64
CA LYS A 80 10.91 5.64 27.14
C LYS A 80 11.94 4.64 27.71
N ASN A 81 11.51 3.72 28.58
CA ASN A 81 12.32 2.69 29.23
C ASN A 81 11.90 1.30 28.76
#